data_AF-A0A873QMA1-F1
#
_entry.id   AF-A0A873QMA1-F1
#
_cell.length_a   1.000
_cell.length_b   1.000
_cell.length_c   1.000
_cell.angle_alpha   90.00
_cell.angle_beta   90.00
_cell.angle_gamma   90.00
#
_symmetry.space_group_name_H-M   'P 1'
#
loop_
_entity.id
_entity.type
_entity.pdbx_description
1 polymer ?
#
loop_
_entity_poly.entity_id
_entity_poly.type
_entity_poly.pdbx_seq_one_letter_code
_entity_poly.pdbx_strand_id
1 'polypeptide(L)'
;MIIILSNYVISNSFCFNIFDYISVSVIFIKPFGPHIFPEFLNKPVRVYKPNLDRNLIGIENKERTIIYQWINLINGKMYVGSAWSGSRRLLSYWTSSVLSKNYPIYNSICRYTLNNFMLIILEDLGKTGTVTKEYMLSREQFFLDLLFNNYPLLILNNSPTAGTTLGFKHTDEFCLRRSGILNPMYNKQLSDEFKYMQTRDKKGINNPLFGTPKSIMTLAKITKLVYVYNAKDMSYIGTYSTVNCSKMFKMGKDTLSKYLKSGQAYKGKIYSRTKLHDNN
;
A
#
# COMPACT_ATOMS: atom_id res chain seq x y z
N MET A 1 -21.70 17.29 49.30
CA MET A 1 -23.16 17.47 49.40
C MET A 1 -23.79 16.59 48.35
N ILE A 2 -24.33 15.46 48.82
CA ILE A 2 -24.89 14.37 48.02
C ILE A 2 -26.30 14.80 47.62
N ILE A 3 -26.60 14.86 46.31
CA ILE A 3 -27.96 15.04 45.84
C ILE A 3 -28.47 13.70 45.33
N ILE A 4 -29.57 13.30 45.94
CA ILE A 4 -30.22 11.99 45.95
C ILE A 4 -30.97 11.78 44.63
N LEU A 5 -30.82 10.59 44.05
CA LEU A 5 -31.64 10.06 42.95
C LEU A 5 -33.06 9.75 43.48
N SER A 6 -34.09 10.35 42.89
CA SER A 6 -35.48 9.94 43.13
C SER A 6 -35.94 8.95 42.06
N ASN A 7 -36.27 7.74 42.50
CA ASN A 7 -37.04 6.75 41.75
C ASN A 7 -38.48 7.24 41.54
N TYR A 8 -38.99 7.11 40.32
CA TYR A 8 -40.43 7.07 40.07
C TYR A 8 -40.77 5.77 39.35
N VAL A 9 -41.53 4.92 40.04
CA VAL A 9 -42.25 3.78 39.49
C VAL A 9 -43.63 4.27 39.11
N ILE A 10 -43.98 4.21 37.83
CA ILE A 10 -45.38 4.22 37.39
C ILE A 10 -45.58 3.00 36.51
N SER A 11 -46.29 2.04 37.07
CA SER A 11 -46.93 0.95 36.37
C SER A 11 -47.99 1.49 35.40
N ASN A 12 -47.83 1.22 34.11
CA ASN A 12 -48.98 0.97 33.24
C ASN A 12 -48.56 0.18 32.01
N SER A 13 -49.27 -0.94 31.84
CA SER A 13 -49.08 -1.94 30.80
C SER A 13 -49.40 -1.39 29.42
N PHE A 14 -48.40 -1.29 28.56
CA PHE A 14 -48.57 -1.32 27.12
C PHE A 14 -47.48 -2.23 26.53
N CYS A 15 -47.89 -3.46 26.24
CA CYS A 15 -47.06 -4.46 25.61
C CYS A 15 -46.97 -4.12 24.12
N PHE A 16 -45.98 -3.30 23.73
CA PHE A 16 -45.55 -3.21 22.34
C PHE A 16 -44.37 -4.16 22.16
N ASN A 17 -44.54 -5.13 21.27
CA ASN A 17 -43.49 -6.04 20.82
C ASN A 17 -42.34 -5.24 20.20
N ILE A 18 -41.33 -4.90 21.00
CA ILE A 18 -40.04 -4.38 20.53
C ILE A 18 -39.17 -5.59 20.21
N PHE A 19 -39.49 -6.25 19.11
CA PHE A 19 -38.53 -7.09 18.38
C PHE A 19 -38.26 -6.51 16.99
N ASP A 20 -38.33 -5.18 16.88
CA ASP A 20 -37.65 -4.50 15.78
C ASP A 20 -36.16 -4.53 16.09
N TYR A 21 -35.46 -5.31 15.26
CA TYR A 21 -34.02 -5.42 15.18
C TYR A 21 -33.37 -4.04 15.15
N ILE A 22 -33.03 -3.50 16.32
CA ILE A 22 -32.01 -2.46 16.40
C ILE A 22 -30.71 -3.18 16.07
N SER A 23 -30.28 -3.07 14.83
CA SER A 23 -28.87 -3.23 14.48
C SER A 23 -28.10 -2.16 15.26
N VAL A 24 -27.80 -2.46 16.52
CA VAL A 24 -26.87 -1.66 17.32
C VAL A 24 -25.54 -1.91 16.63
N SER A 25 -25.23 -1.09 15.63
CA SER A 25 -23.86 -0.88 15.21
C SER A 25 -23.15 -0.55 16.50
N VAL A 26 -22.30 -1.46 16.98
CA VAL A 26 -21.46 -1.20 18.15
C VAL A 26 -20.64 0.02 17.76
N ILE A 27 -21.08 1.20 18.19
CA ILE A 27 -20.32 2.41 18.03
C ILE A 27 -19.11 2.16 18.89
N PHE A 28 -17.98 1.84 18.25
CA PHE A 28 -16.71 1.70 18.94
C PHE A 28 -16.47 3.03 19.66
N ILE A 29 -16.69 3.04 20.98
CA ILE A 29 -16.48 4.20 21.82
C ILE A 29 -15.00 4.52 21.70
N LYS A 30 -14.70 5.63 21.03
CA LYS A 30 -13.32 6.12 20.92
C LYS A 30 -12.89 6.53 22.32
N PRO A 31 -11.72 6.07 22.80
CA PRO A 31 -11.27 6.41 24.14
C PRO A 31 -11.09 7.92 24.24
N PHE A 32 -11.60 8.48 25.34
CA PHE A 32 -11.65 9.91 25.57
C PHE A 32 -10.39 10.39 26.29
N GLY A 33 -9.71 11.36 25.68
CA GLY A 33 -8.73 12.24 26.32
C GLY A 33 -7.33 11.65 26.48
N PRO A 34 -6.27 12.49 26.50
CA PRO A 34 -4.91 12.03 26.75
C PRO A 34 -4.80 11.43 28.15
N HIS A 35 -4.32 10.20 28.26
CA HIS A 35 -4.02 9.53 29.53
C HIS A 35 -2.56 9.68 29.94
N ILE A 36 -1.72 10.19 29.04
CA ILE A 36 -0.28 10.25 29.21
C ILE A 36 0.20 11.65 28.84
N PHE A 37 0.98 12.24 29.74
CA PHE A 37 1.80 13.40 29.43
C PHE A 37 3.12 12.93 28.79
N PRO A 38 3.46 13.41 27.59
CA PRO A 38 4.66 12.97 26.90
C PRO A 38 5.90 13.52 27.59
N GLU A 39 6.77 12.63 28.05
CA GLU A 39 8.15 12.97 28.42
C GLU A 39 9.06 12.81 27.21
N PHE A 40 9.93 13.79 26.99
CA PHE A 40 10.83 13.79 25.85
C PHE A 40 12.22 13.36 26.27
N LEU A 41 12.79 12.35 25.59
CA LEU A 41 14.20 11.97 25.80
C LEU A 41 15.16 13.10 25.43
N ASN A 42 14.85 13.86 24.37
CA ASN A 42 15.64 15.00 23.89
C ASN A 42 14.75 16.23 23.76
N LYS A 43 15.35 17.43 23.87
CA LYS A 43 14.63 18.69 23.65
C LYS A 43 14.11 18.75 22.22
N PRO A 44 12.78 18.79 22.00
CA PRO A 44 12.21 18.84 20.67
C PRO A 44 12.47 20.19 20.00
N VAL A 45 12.62 20.20 18.67
CA VAL A 45 12.79 21.43 17.88
C VAL A 45 11.47 22.19 17.82
N ARG A 46 10.37 21.47 17.54
CA ARG A 46 9.00 21.99 17.47
C ARG A 46 8.03 20.94 17.99
N VAL A 47 6.95 21.39 18.63
CA VAL A 47 5.89 20.53 19.18
C VAL A 47 4.55 21.09 18.76
N TYR A 48 3.67 20.23 18.25
CA TYR A 48 2.37 20.60 17.75
C TYR A 48 1.26 19.77 18.39
N LYS A 49 0.12 20.41 18.62
CA LYS A 49 -1.18 19.79 18.84
C LYS A 49 -1.90 19.73 17.49
N PRO A 50 -1.90 18.58 16.79
CA PRO A 50 -2.34 18.45 15.41
C PRO A 50 -3.76 18.99 15.15
N ASN A 51 -4.66 18.84 16.12
CA ASN A 51 -6.04 19.35 16.01
C ASN A 51 -6.11 20.87 15.86
N LEU A 52 -5.20 21.61 16.49
CA LEU A 52 -5.19 23.07 16.51
C LEU A 52 -4.19 23.63 15.49
N ASP A 53 -3.04 22.97 15.34
CA ASP A 53 -1.87 23.55 14.68
C ASP A 53 -1.73 23.11 13.22
N ARG A 54 -2.77 22.54 12.59
CA ARG A 54 -2.68 21.99 11.22
C ARG A 54 -2.07 22.98 10.21
N ASN A 55 -2.50 24.25 10.25
CA ASN A 55 -1.98 25.27 9.34
C ASN A 55 -0.52 25.64 9.66
N LEU A 56 -0.20 25.75 10.95
CA LEU A 56 1.15 26.04 11.44
C LEU A 56 2.14 24.95 11.04
N ILE A 57 1.76 23.68 11.20
CA ILE A 57 2.53 22.51 10.75
C ILE A 57 2.90 22.64 9.27
N GLY A 58 1.93 23.05 8.45
CA GLY A 58 2.14 23.25 7.02
C GLY A 58 3.13 24.35 6.69
N ILE A 59 3.00 25.51 7.36
CA ILE A 59 3.81 26.70 7.12
C ILE A 59 5.26 26.49 7.59
N GLU A 60 5.46 26.09 8.85
CA GLU A 60 6.79 26.01 9.44
C GLU A 60 7.65 24.88 8.86
N ASN A 61 7.04 23.83 8.29
CA ASN A 61 7.75 22.69 7.72
C ASN A 61 7.72 22.69 6.18
N LYS A 62 7.35 23.81 5.56
CA LYS A 62 7.38 23.96 4.10
C LYS A 62 8.81 23.89 3.58
N GLU A 63 9.05 23.01 2.59
CA GLU A 63 10.40 22.81 1.99
C GLU A 63 11.51 22.55 3.02
N ARG A 64 11.16 21.86 4.12
CA ARG A 64 12.13 21.40 5.13
C ARG A 64 12.29 19.89 5.05
N THR A 65 13.52 19.43 5.17
CA THR A 65 13.82 18.01 5.43
C THR A 65 13.86 17.81 6.94
N ILE A 66 13.03 16.91 7.48
CA ILE A 66 12.82 16.79 8.93
C ILE A 66 12.77 15.33 9.38
N ILE A 67 13.11 15.11 10.64
CA ILE A 67 12.81 13.89 11.39
C ILE A 67 11.72 14.23 12.42
N TYR A 68 10.65 13.45 12.42
CA TYR A 68 9.48 13.71 13.26
C TYR A 68 9.04 12.47 14.01
N GLN A 69 8.27 12.70 15.06
CA GLN A 69 7.68 11.69 15.91
C GLN A 69 6.20 11.99 16.14
N TRP A 70 5.38 10.95 16.04
CA TRP A 70 4.00 10.95 16.51
C TRP A 70 3.92 10.19 17.82
N ILE A 71 3.28 10.76 18.83
CA ILE A 71 3.00 10.09 20.10
C ILE A 71 1.49 10.01 20.27
N ASN A 72 0.98 8.80 20.48
CA ASN A 72 -0.41 8.58 20.88
C ASN A 72 -0.54 8.83 22.39
N LEU A 73 -1.33 9.82 22.76
CA LEU A 73 -1.48 10.27 24.15
C LEU A 73 -2.39 9.36 24.99
N ILE A 74 -3.05 8.36 24.38
CA ILE A 74 -3.89 7.36 25.07
C ILE A 74 -3.04 6.21 25.61
N ASN A 75 -2.11 5.72 24.79
CA ASN A 75 -1.36 4.48 25.07
C ASN A 75 0.16 4.63 25.01
N GLY A 76 0.65 5.83 24.71
CA GLY A 76 2.08 6.17 24.71
C GLY A 76 2.82 5.64 23.50
N LYS A 77 2.15 4.96 22.57
CA LYS A 77 2.79 4.39 21.40
C LYS A 77 3.31 5.48 20.46
N MET A 78 4.51 5.26 19.94
CA MET A 78 5.28 6.22 19.19
C MET A 78 5.55 5.72 17.77
N TYR A 79 5.52 6.64 16.81
CA TYR A 79 5.99 6.43 15.45
C TYR A 79 7.05 7.47 15.13
N VAL A 80 8.17 7.05 14.56
CA VAL A 80 9.23 7.93 14.04
C VAL A 80 9.23 7.86 12.53
N GLY A 81 9.48 8.98 11.86
CA GLY A 81 9.71 8.96 10.42
C GLY A 81 10.50 10.16 9.96
N SER A 82 11.04 10.06 8.75
CA SER A 82 11.64 11.17 8.04
C SER A 82 10.72 11.72 6.93
N ALA A 83 10.98 12.97 6.54
CA ALA A 83 10.32 13.61 5.42
C ALA A 83 11.31 14.44 4.62
N TRP A 84 11.41 14.16 3.32
CA TRP A 84 12.14 15.02 2.38
C TRP A 84 11.46 16.39 2.20
N SER A 85 10.12 16.40 2.24
CA SER A 85 9.29 17.61 2.27
C SER A 85 8.34 17.50 3.46
N GLY A 86 8.69 18.19 4.55
CA GLY A 86 8.02 18.11 5.85
C GLY A 86 6.53 18.39 5.77
N SER A 87 6.14 19.57 5.29
CA SER A 87 4.74 19.98 5.11
C SER A 87 3.90 18.92 4.38
N ARG A 88 4.36 18.45 3.20
CA ARG A 88 3.66 17.44 2.41
C ARG A 88 3.49 16.13 3.17
N ARG A 89 4.54 15.65 3.84
CA ARG A 89 4.50 14.38 4.58
C ARG A 89 3.64 14.49 5.83
N LEU A 90 3.78 15.54 6.62
CA LEU A 90 3.03 15.73 7.86
C LEU A 90 1.54 15.94 7.57
N LEU A 91 1.18 16.76 6.58
CA LEU A 91 -0.22 16.97 6.21
C LEU A 91 -0.89 15.75 5.57
N SER A 92 -0.10 14.79 5.05
CA SER A 92 -0.65 13.54 4.49
C SER A 92 -1.45 12.71 5.50
N TYR A 93 -1.17 12.87 6.80
CA TYR A 93 -1.89 12.18 7.87
C TYR A 93 -3.35 12.64 8.05
N TRP A 94 -3.77 13.73 7.40
CA TRP A 94 -5.18 14.14 7.32
C TRP A 94 -5.91 13.59 6.08
N THR A 95 -5.21 12.89 5.19
CA THR A 95 -5.76 12.47 3.90
C THR A 95 -6.35 11.06 4.02
N SER A 96 -7.65 10.89 3.79
CA SER A 96 -8.35 9.61 3.95
C SER A 96 -7.76 8.48 3.09
N SER A 97 -7.34 8.76 1.84
CA SER A 97 -6.72 7.78 0.95
C SER A 97 -5.31 7.34 1.40
N VAL A 98 -4.65 8.14 2.23
CA VAL A 98 -3.39 7.77 2.88
C VAL A 98 -3.67 6.87 4.09
N LEU A 99 -4.66 7.26 4.90
CA LEU A 99 -5.07 6.54 6.11
C LEU A 99 -5.75 5.20 5.83
N SER A 100 -6.29 4.98 4.64
CA SER A 100 -6.90 3.71 4.23
C SER A 100 -5.89 2.57 4.05
N LYS A 101 -4.58 2.87 4.12
CA LYS A 101 -3.52 1.86 4.00
C LYS A 101 -3.29 1.18 5.35
N ASN A 102 -2.99 -0.12 5.32
CA ASN A 102 -2.76 -0.92 6.53
C ASN A 102 -1.34 -0.72 7.10
N TYR A 103 -1.09 0.44 7.72
CA TYR A 103 0.13 0.70 8.50
C TYR A 103 -0.22 0.94 9.97
N PRO A 104 0.63 0.51 10.94
CA PRO A 104 0.27 0.61 12.35
C PRO A 104 -0.04 2.03 12.82
N ILE A 105 0.72 3.03 12.35
CA ILE A 105 0.45 4.45 12.66
C ILE A 105 -0.89 4.94 12.09
N TYR A 106 -1.26 4.55 10.86
CA TYR A 106 -2.54 4.97 10.26
C TYR A 106 -3.72 4.30 10.98
N ASN A 107 -3.61 3.00 11.28
CA ASN A 107 -4.60 2.28 12.07
C ASN A 107 -4.78 2.92 13.45
N SER A 108 -3.67 3.33 14.08
CA SER A 108 -3.69 4.05 15.36
C SER A 108 -4.41 5.40 15.23
N ILE A 109 -4.11 6.20 14.21
CA ILE A 109 -4.78 7.48 13.97
C ILE A 109 -6.28 7.30 13.68
N CYS A 110 -6.67 6.31 12.88
CA CYS A 110 -8.08 6.02 12.60
C CYS A 110 -8.84 5.61 13.86
N ARG A 111 -8.21 4.81 14.74
CA ARG A 111 -8.81 4.33 15.99
C ARG A 111 -8.93 5.43 17.03
N TYR A 112 -7.86 6.19 17.25
CA TYR A 112 -7.75 7.13 18.37
C TYR A 112 -7.99 8.59 17.97
N THR A 113 -8.09 8.91 16.68
CA THR A 113 -8.16 10.27 16.10
C THR A 113 -6.91 11.11 16.36
N LEU A 114 -6.64 12.07 15.46
CA LEU A 114 -5.49 12.98 15.59
C LEU A 114 -5.54 13.87 16.84
N ASN A 115 -6.71 14.05 17.45
CA ASN A 115 -6.88 14.85 18.68
C ASN A 115 -6.14 14.24 19.86
N ASN A 116 -5.95 12.92 19.85
CA ASN A 116 -5.26 12.18 20.88
C ASN A 116 -3.80 11.90 20.51
N PHE A 117 -3.23 12.69 19.60
CA PHE A 117 -1.83 12.61 19.22
C PHE A 117 -1.11 13.92 19.46
N MET A 118 0.19 13.82 19.66
CA MET A 118 1.11 14.94 19.58
C MET A 118 2.12 14.68 18.46
N LEU A 119 2.43 15.74 17.70
CA LEU A 119 3.42 15.70 16.64
C LEU A 119 4.64 16.51 17.08
N ILE A 120 5.81 15.91 16.96
CA ILE A 120 7.07 16.48 17.42
C ILE A 120 8.07 16.46 16.28
N ILE A 121 8.78 17.56 16.09
CA ILE A 121 9.95 17.62 15.22
C ILE A 121 11.17 17.33 16.08
N LEU A 122 11.78 16.18 15.87
CA LEU A 122 12.97 15.72 16.60
C LEU A 122 14.22 16.42 16.07
N GLU A 123 14.32 16.57 14.75
CA GLU A 123 15.46 17.18 14.10
C GLU A 123 15.01 17.86 12.80
N ASP A 124 15.57 19.03 12.52
CA ASP A 124 15.32 19.77 11.28
C ASP A 124 16.63 19.88 10.49
N LEU A 125 16.72 19.11 9.41
CA LEU A 125 17.94 18.92 8.62
C LEU A 125 18.17 20.04 7.60
N GLY A 126 17.32 21.06 7.58
CA GLY A 126 17.48 22.20 6.70
C GLY A 126 16.49 22.21 5.53
N LYS A 127 16.82 23.00 4.50
CA LYS A 127 15.97 23.16 3.32
C LYS A 127 15.99 21.88 2.48
N THR A 128 14.86 21.50 1.90
CA THR A 128 14.78 20.33 1.01
C THR A 128 15.86 20.41 -0.08
N GLY A 129 16.67 19.35 -0.20
CA GLY A 129 17.79 19.28 -1.14
C GLY A 129 19.16 19.67 -0.56
N THR A 130 19.25 20.19 0.66
CA THR A 130 20.56 20.51 1.28
C THR A 130 21.27 19.28 1.83
N VAL A 131 20.53 18.25 2.21
CA VAL A 131 21.06 16.98 2.71
C VAL A 131 20.77 15.85 1.75
N THR A 132 21.59 14.80 1.76
CA THR A 132 21.33 13.60 0.97
C THR A 132 20.22 12.75 1.60
N LYS A 133 19.60 11.89 0.79
CA LYS A 133 18.53 11.00 1.26
C LYS A 133 19.09 9.97 2.25
N GLU A 134 20.29 9.48 2.00
CA GLU A 134 21.01 8.51 2.81
C GLU A 134 21.28 9.07 4.21
N TYR A 135 21.70 10.34 4.28
CA TYR A 135 21.89 11.04 5.55
C TYR A 135 20.56 11.21 6.31
N MET A 136 19.50 11.64 5.64
CA MET A 136 18.18 11.74 6.28
C MET A 136 17.71 10.40 6.87
N LEU A 137 17.92 9.29 6.14
CA LEU A 137 17.57 7.95 6.61
C LEU A 137 18.46 7.48 7.78
N SER A 138 19.74 7.84 7.80
CA SER A 138 20.62 7.51 8.94
C SER A 138 20.20 8.26 10.20
N ARG A 139 19.72 9.51 10.07
CA ARG A 139 19.13 10.27 11.18
C ARG A 139 17.81 9.66 11.67
N GLU A 140 16.95 9.19 10.76
CA GLU A 140 15.76 8.42 11.14
C GLU A 140 16.12 7.17 11.94
N GLN A 141 17.11 6.39 11.47
CA GLN A 141 17.57 5.19 12.16
C GLN A 141 18.12 5.52 13.56
N PHE A 142 18.91 6.58 13.69
CA PHE A 142 19.44 7.03 14.98
C PHE A 142 18.32 7.24 16.01
N PHE A 143 17.22 7.89 15.65
CA PHE A 143 16.09 8.09 16.57
C PHE A 143 15.27 6.83 16.78
N LEU A 144 15.13 5.95 15.78
CA LEU A 144 14.50 4.63 15.97
C LEU A 144 15.25 3.84 17.04
N ASP A 145 16.57 3.74 16.91
CA ASP A 145 17.40 2.98 17.85
C ASP A 145 17.37 3.64 19.23
N LEU A 146 17.53 4.95 19.31
CA LEU A 146 17.52 5.69 20.58
C LEU A 146 16.20 5.50 21.34
N LEU A 147 15.06 5.63 20.67
CA LEU A 147 13.75 5.54 21.32
C LEU A 147 13.38 4.10 21.64
N PHE A 148 13.54 3.18 20.69
CA PHE A 148 13.00 1.83 20.82
C PHE A 148 13.94 0.83 21.48
N ASN A 149 15.21 1.17 21.67
CA ASN A 149 16.05 0.44 22.64
C ASN A 149 15.58 0.70 24.08
N ASN A 150 15.12 1.92 24.39
CA ASN A 150 14.59 2.28 25.71
C ASN A 150 13.12 1.86 25.88
N TYR A 151 12.32 1.91 24.81
CA TYR A 151 10.86 1.66 24.86
C TYR A 151 10.38 0.68 23.77
N PRO A 152 10.83 -0.58 23.77
CA PRO A 152 10.55 -1.53 22.69
C PRO A 152 9.06 -1.85 22.51
N LEU A 153 8.26 -1.80 23.58
CA LEU A 153 6.83 -2.11 23.55
C LEU A 153 5.95 -0.98 22.99
N LEU A 154 6.51 0.21 22.81
CA LEU A 154 5.78 1.41 22.38
C LEU A 154 5.89 1.69 20.87
N ILE A 155 6.47 0.80 20.08
CA ILE A 155 6.70 1.01 18.64
C ILE A 155 5.43 0.93 17.78
N LEU A 156 5.28 1.88 16.85
CA LEU A 156 4.29 1.88 15.76
C LEU A 156 4.94 1.79 14.37
N ASN A 157 6.27 1.82 14.29
CA ASN A 157 6.98 1.57 13.04
C ASN A 157 6.79 0.11 12.61
N ASN A 158 6.52 -0.10 11.33
CA ASN A 158 6.30 -1.44 10.78
C ASN A 158 7.60 -2.23 10.59
N SER A 159 8.74 -1.54 10.55
CA SER A 159 10.07 -2.12 10.36
C SER A 159 11.02 -1.50 11.38
N PRO A 160 12.00 -2.29 11.90
CA PRO A 160 13.06 -1.75 12.75
C PRO A 160 14.05 -0.88 11.96
N THR A 161 14.10 -1.00 10.63
CA THR A 161 15.01 -0.25 9.77
C THR A 161 14.29 0.95 9.15
N ALA A 162 14.96 2.10 9.12
CA ALA A 162 14.49 3.31 8.49
C ALA A 162 14.28 3.15 6.98
N GLY A 163 13.31 3.89 6.43
CA GLY A 163 13.05 3.92 5.00
C GLY A 163 12.07 2.84 4.50
N THR A 164 12.23 2.44 3.23
CA THR A 164 11.28 1.55 2.56
C THR A 164 11.70 0.09 2.66
N THR A 165 10.73 -0.79 2.93
CA THR A 165 10.91 -2.24 2.83
C THR A 165 10.78 -2.75 1.39
N LEU A 166 10.63 -1.85 0.40
CA LEU A 166 10.57 -2.25 -1.00
C LEU A 166 11.90 -2.87 -1.42
N GLY A 167 11.85 -4.10 -1.94
CA GLY A 167 13.04 -4.85 -2.31
C GLY A 167 13.66 -5.64 -1.15
N PHE A 168 13.07 -5.61 0.05
CA PHE A 168 13.45 -6.50 1.15
C PHE A 168 13.35 -7.96 0.71
N LYS A 169 14.45 -8.70 0.88
CA LYS A 169 14.52 -10.13 0.61
C LYS A 169 14.42 -10.88 1.94
N HIS A 170 13.46 -11.81 2.00
CA HIS A 170 13.36 -12.71 3.15
C HIS A 170 14.57 -13.66 3.21
N THR A 171 14.85 -14.19 4.40
CA THR A 171 15.87 -15.22 4.59
C THR A 171 15.54 -16.47 3.79
N ASP A 172 16.57 -17.22 3.39
CA ASP A 172 16.41 -18.47 2.64
C ASP A 172 15.56 -19.47 3.44
N GLU A 173 15.76 -19.55 4.76
CA GLU A 173 14.95 -20.40 5.65
C GLU A 173 13.46 -20.04 5.59
N PHE A 174 13.12 -18.74 5.64
CA PHE A 174 11.73 -18.30 5.53
C PHE A 174 11.11 -18.66 4.17
N CYS A 175 11.90 -18.54 3.10
CA CYS A 175 11.48 -18.93 1.75
C CYS A 175 11.25 -20.45 1.66
N LEU A 176 12.18 -21.26 2.16
CA LEU A 176 12.07 -22.72 2.18
C LEU A 176 10.86 -23.21 2.99
N ARG A 177 10.55 -22.59 4.13
CA ARG A 177 9.33 -22.92 4.90
C ARG A 177 8.02 -22.64 4.16
N ARG A 178 8.05 -21.91 3.03
CA ARG A 178 6.89 -21.65 2.17
C ARG A 178 6.91 -22.42 0.85
N SER A 179 7.96 -23.19 0.57
CA SER A 179 8.09 -23.92 -0.70
C SER A 179 8.77 -25.27 -0.53
N GLY A 180 8.33 -26.28 -1.28
CA GLY A 180 8.92 -27.62 -1.19
C GLY A 180 8.61 -28.30 0.14
N ILE A 181 9.54 -29.14 0.61
CA ILE A 181 9.31 -30.15 1.67
C ILE A 181 8.99 -29.51 3.02
N LEU A 182 9.58 -28.35 3.33
CA LEU A 182 9.39 -27.67 4.63
C LEU A 182 8.07 -26.88 4.70
N ASN A 183 7.32 -26.77 3.60
CA ASN A 183 6.01 -26.16 3.64
C ASN A 183 5.05 -27.06 4.45
N PRO A 184 4.32 -26.54 5.45
CA PRO A 184 3.33 -27.32 6.20
C PRO A 184 2.21 -27.94 5.36
N MET A 185 2.05 -27.49 4.11
CA MET A 185 1.11 -28.01 3.12
C MET A 185 1.74 -29.01 2.14
N TYR A 186 3.04 -29.29 2.26
CA TYR A 186 3.72 -30.26 1.40
C TYR A 186 3.13 -31.66 1.56
N ASN A 187 2.92 -32.35 0.44
CA ASN A 187 2.31 -33.68 0.35
C ASN A 187 0.92 -33.84 1.01
N LYS A 188 0.26 -32.76 1.42
CA LYS A 188 -1.12 -32.84 1.89
C LYS A 188 -2.06 -33.06 0.71
N GLN A 189 -2.88 -34.11 0.76
CA GLN A 189 -3.97 -34.26 -0.19
C GLN A 189 -5.01 -33.16 0.04
N LEU A 190 -5.26 -32.38 -1.01
CA LEU A 190 -6.26 -31.32 -1.00
C LEU A 190 -7.60 -31.89 -1.45
N SER A 191 -8.68 -31.58 -0.73
CA SER A 191 -10.04 -31.93 -1.15
C SER A 191 -10.37 -31.27 -2.49
N ASP A 192 -11.28 -31.88 -3.24
CA ASP A 192 -11.70 -31.31 -4.52
C ASP A 192 -12.46 -29.99 -4.35
N GLU A 193 -13.18 -29.83 -3.23
CA GLU A 193 -13.78 -28.55 -2.83
C GLU A 193 -12.71 -27.45 -2.67
N PHE A 194 -11.59 -27.72 -1.99
CA PHE A 194 -10.52 -26.74 -1.83
C PHE A 194 -9.86 -26.36 -3.17
N LYS A 195 -9.64 -27.36 -4.05
CA LYS A 195 -9.13 -27.11 -5.41
C LYS A 195 -10.11 -26.27 -6.24
N TYR A 196 -11.41 -26.56 -6.11
CA TYR A 196 -12.46 -25.77 -6.74
C TYR A 196 -12.44 -24.33 -6.24
N MET A 197 -12.41 -24.09 -4.93
CA MET A 197 -12.36 -22.73 -4.35
C MET A 197 -11.16 -21.91 -4.84
N GLN A 198 -9.98 -22.54 -5.02
CA GLN A 198 -8.80 -21.86 -5.59
C GLN A 198 -8.94 -21.43 -7.06
N THR A 199 -9.86 -22.05 -7.80
CA THR A 199 -9.98 -21.88 -9.25
C THR A 199 -11.32 -21.28 -9.70
N ARG A 200 -12.33 -21.31 -8.83
CA ARG A 200 -13.70 -20.83 -9.06
C ARG A 200 -13.72 -19.46 -9.72
N ASP A 201 -13.01 -18.50 -9.13
CA ASP A 201 -13.06 -17.08 -9.56
C ASP A 201 -12.10 -16.77 -10.71
N LYS A 202 -11.38 -17.76 -11.25
CA LYS A 202 -10.43 -17.59 -12.35
C LYS A 202 -11.06 -17.78 -13.73
N LYS A 203 -12.19 -18.48 -13.84
CA LYS A 203 -12.81 -18.85 -15.11
C LYS A 203 -14.34 -18.78 -15.05
N GLY A 204 -14.97 -18.73 -16.22
CA GLY A 204 -16.43 -18.74 -16.34
C GLY A 204 -17.08 -17.54 -15.65
N ILE A 205 -18.36 -17.67 -15.31
CA ILE A 205 -19.20 -16.58 -14.79
C ILE A 205 -18.72 -15.98 -13.47
N ASN A 206 -17.97 -16.74 -12.66
CA ASN A 206 -17.43 -16.27 -11.38
C ASN A 206 -16.22 -15.36 -11.54
N ASN A 207 -15.57 -15.35 -12.71
CA ASN A 207 -14.47 -14.41 -12.95
C ASN A 207 -15.05 -12.99 -13.06
N PRO A 208 -14.59 -11.99 -12.28
CA PRO A 208 -15.09 -10.62 -12.35
C PRO A 208 -14.96 -9.95 -13.74
N LEU A 209 -14.11 -10.51 -14.60
CA LEU A 209 -13.91 -10.06 -15.98
C LEU A 209 -14.75 -10.83 -17.00
N PHE A 210 -15.52 -11.84 -16.59
CA PHE A 210 -16.37 -12.61 -17.50
C PHE A 210 -17.46 -11.72 -18.10
N GLY A 211 -17.67 -11.83 -19.41
CA GLY A 211 -18.65 -11.02 -20.13
C GLY A 211 -18.33 -9.52 -20.22
N THR A 212 -17.30 -9.02 -19.53
CA THR A 212 -16.94 -7.59 -19.59
C THR A 212 -16.45 -7.21 -20.99
N PRO A 213 -17.14 -6.33 -21.72
CA PRO A 213 -16.71 -5.92 -23.06
C PRO A 213 -15.36 -5.21 -22.96
N LYS A 214 -14.45 -5.53 -23.87
CA LYS A 214 -13.13 -4.89 -23.94
C LYS A 214 -13.14 -3.83 -25.03
N SER A 215 -12.56 -2.67 -24.74
CA SER A 215 -12.35 -1.63 -25.75
C SER A 215 -11.48 -2.17 -26.89
N ILE A 216 -11.65 -1.60 -28.08
CA ILE A 216 -10.85 -1.96 -29.27
C ILE A 216 -9.34 -1.81 -28.99
N MET A 217 -8.94 -0.71 -28.33
CA MET A 217 -7.55 -0.47 -27.94
C MET A 217 -7.03 -1.55 -26.98
N THR A 218 -7.84 -1.98 -26.00
CA THR A 218 -7.47 -3.05 -25.07
C THR A 218 -7.36 -4.39 -25.79
N LEU A 219 -8.27 -4.71 -26.71
CA LEU A 219 -8.22 -5.91 -27.54
C LEU A 219 -6.94 -5.95 -28.39
N ALA A 220 -6.56 -4.82 -29.01
CA ALA A 220 -5.31 -4.71 -29.76
C ALA A 220 -4.07 -5.00 -28.88
N LYS A 221 -4.04 -4.47 -27.64
CA LYS A 221 -2.96 -4.76 -26.67
C LYS A 221 -2.91 -6.23 -26.26
N ILE A 222 -4.07 -6.85 -26.02
CA ILE A 222 -4.17 -8.27 -25.60
C ILE A 222 -3.80 -9.22 -26.73
N THR A 223 -4.29 -8.96 -27.95
CA THR A 223 -4.02 -9.80 -29.13
C THR A 223 -2.54 -9.78 -29.54
N LYS A 224 -1.80 -8.74 -29.12
CA LYS A 224 -0.36 -8.57 -29.39
C LYS A 224 -0.10 -8.80 -30.86
N LEU A 225 -0.56 -7.87 -31.68
CA LEU A 225 -0.41 -7.95 -33.13
C LEU A 225 1.07 -7.99 -33.53
N VAL A 226 1.32 -8.63 -34.65
CA VAL A 226 2.62 -8.76 -35.32
C VAL A 226 2.43 -8.33 -36.76
N TYR A 227 3.13 -7.28 -37.14
CA TYR A 227 3.21 -6.82 -38.52
C TYR A 227 4.38 -7.54 -39.18
N VAL A 228 4.11 -8.14 -40.35
CA VAL A 228 5.08 -8.96 -41.06
C VAL A 228 5.39 -8.31 -42.39
N TYR A 229 6.68 -8.22 -42.70
CA TYR A 229 7.21 -7.60 -43.91
C TYR A 229 8.16 -8.57 -44.60
N ASN A 230 8.33 -8.43 -45.91
CA ASN A 230 9.37 -9.11 -46.64
C ASN A 230 10.73 -8.47 -46.32
N ALA A 231 11.75 -9.29 -46.10
CA ALA A 231 13.06 -8.80 -45.70
C ALA A 231 13.85 -8.12 -46.83
N LYS A 232 13.50 -8.36 -48.10
CA LYS A 232 14.25 -7.83 -49.25
C LYS A 232 13.83 -6.41 -49.62
N ASP A 233 12.53 -6.18 -49.74
CA ASP A 233 11.93 -4.95 -50.27
C ASP A 233 11.09 -4.20 -49.22
N MET A 234 11.03 -4.71 -47.98
CA MET A 234 10.19 -4.16 -46.90
C MET A 234 8.69 -4.13 -47.24
N SER A 235 8.25 -4.89 -48.25
CA SER A 235 6.83 -4.97 -48.62
C SER A 235 6.00 -5.55 -47.49
N TYR A 236 4.86 -4.94 -47.21
CA TYR A 236 3.96 -5.37 -46.14
C TYR A 236 3.23 -6.67 -46.52
N ILE A 237 3.40 -7.72 -45.72
CA ILE A 237 2.79 -9.04 -45.94
C ILE A 237 1.44 -9.16 -45.21
N GLY A 238 1.33 -8.60 -44.01
CA GLY A 238 0.09 -8.68 -43.24
C GLY A 238 0.25 -8.48 -41.74
N THR A 239 -0.89 -8.46 -41.06
CA THR A 239 -1.00 -8.34 -39.60
C THR A 239 -1.61 -9.61 -39.04
N TYR A 240 -0.94 -10.17 -38.04
CA TYR A 240 -1.34 -11.42 -37.42
C TYR A 240 -1.34 -11.28 -35.89
N SER A 241 -2.20 -12.02 -35.20
CA SER A 241 -2.01 -12.23 -33.76
C SER A 241 -0.70 -12.99 -33.53
N THR A 242 -0.08 -12.86 -32.35
CA THR A 242 1.18 -13.57 -32.04
C THR A 242 1.04 -15.09 -32.27
N VAL A 243 -0.11 -15.67 -31.90
CA VAL A 243 -0.37 -17.12 -32.06
C VAL A 243 -0.51 -17.49 -33.54
N ASN A 244 -1.27 -16.71 -34.32
CA ASN A 244 -1.49 -17.01 -35.74
C ASN A 244 -0.22 -16.79 -36.56
N CYS A 245 0.58 -15.77 -36.25
CA CYS A 245 1.88 -15.53 -36.87
C CYS A 245 2.80 -16.75 -36.71
N SER A 246 2.89 -17.25 -35.47
CA SER A 246 3.70 -18.44 -35.12
C SER A 246 3.27 -19.67 -35.94
N LYS A 247 1.96 -19.93 -36.02
CA LYS A 247 1.39 -21.04 -36.80
C LYS A 247 1.62 -20.87 -38.31
N MET A 248 1.29 -19.72 -38.87
CA MET A 248 1.34 -19.45 -40.31
C MET A 248 2.77 -19.54 -40.87
N PHE A 249 3.74 -19.00 -40.14
CA PHE A 249 5.15 -19.02 -40.57
C PHE A 249 5.95 -20.18 -39.98
N LYS A 250 5.26 -21.15 -39.36
CA LYS A 250 5.83 -22.40 -38.80
C LYS A 250 7.10 -22.11 -37.99
N MET A 251 6.95 -21.34 -36.91
CA MET A 251 8.06 -20.99 -36.01
C MET A 251 7.65 -21.12 -34.54
N GLY A 252 8.63 -21.35 -33.65
CA GLY A 252 8.38 -21.39 -32.22
C GLY A 252 8.06 -20.00 -31.64
N LYS A 253 7.34 -19.97 -30.50
CA LYS A 253 7.04 -18.73 -29.76
C LYS A 253 8.32 -17.97 -29.39
N ASP A 254 9.34 -18.69 -28.92
CA ASP A 254 10.60 -18.07 -28.48
C ASP A 254 11.40 -17.55 -29.67
N THR A 255 11.35 -18.26 -30.81
CA THR A 255 11.90 -17.80 -32.08
C THR A 255 11.26 -16.49 -32.51
N LEU A 256 9.92 -16.43 -32.56
CA LEU A 256 9.19 -15.20 -32.91
C LEU A 256 9.54 -14.05 -31.95
N SER A 257 9.60 -14.32 -30.65
CA SER A 257 9.97 -13.34 -29.63
C SER A 257 11.39 -12.81 -29.82
N LYS A 258 12.35 -13.69 -30.16
CA LYS A 258 13.75 -13.32 -30.48
C LYS A 258 13.80 -12.35 -31.66
N TYR A 259 13.16 -12.68 -32.78
CA TYR A 259 13.23 -11.85 -33.99
C TYR A 259 12.42 -10.56 -33.89
N LEU A 260 11.34 -10.54 -33.12
CA LEU A 260 10.63 -9.29 -32.76
C LEU A 260 11.50 -8.33 -31.93
N LYS A 261 12.42 -8.87 -31.11
CA LYS A 261 13.33 -8.06 -30.30
C LYS A 261 14.57 -7.63 -31.07
N SER A 262 15.14 -8.53 -31.88
CA SER A 262 16.36 -8.23 -32.63
C SER A 262 16.09 -7.40 -33.89
N GLY A 263 14.85 -7.38 -34.39
CA GLY A 263 14.51 -6.73 -35.66
C GLY A 263 15.10 -7.40 -36.90
N GLN A 264 15.78 -8.54 -36.72
CA GLN A 264 16.44 -9.26 -37.80
C GLN A 264 15.46 -10.09 -38.62
N ALA A 265 15.82 -10.32 -39.88
CA ALA A 265 15.03 -11.18 -40.76
C ALA A 265 15.11 -12.65 -40.33
N TYR A 266 13.98 -13.35 -40.42
CA TYR A 266 13.89 -14.80 -40.27
C TYR A 266 13.06 -15.39 -41.40
N LYS A 267 13.65 -16.35 -42.14
CA LYS A 267 13.06 -16.95 -43.35
C LYS A 267 12.58 -15.90 -44.36
N GLY A 268 13.43 -14.89 -44.59
CA GLY A 268 13.16 -13.81 -45.54
C GLY A 268 12.05 -12.84 -45.12
N LYS A 269 11.69 -12.79 -43.83
CA LYS A 269 10.64 -11.89 -43.30
C LYS A 269 11.10 -11.15 -42.06
N ILE A 270 10.61 -9.94 -41.88
CA ILE A 270 10.81 -9.09 -40.70
C ILE A 270 9.50 -9.04 -39.92
N TYR A 271 9.59 -9.09 -38.60
CA TYR A 271 8.45 -9.13 -37.69
C TYR A 271 8.54 -7.93 -36.75
N SER A 272 7.47 -7.17 -36.61
CA SER A 272 7.45 -5.98 -35.75
C SER A 272 6.19 -5.91 -34.86
N ARG A 273 6.34 -5.28 -33.70
CA ARG A 273 5.24 -4.91 -32.79
C ARG A 273 4.59 -3.57 -33.15
N THR A 274 5.32 -2.74 -33.87
CA THR A 274 4.87 -1.45 -34.38
C THR A 274 4.72 -1.56 -35.89
N LYS A 275 3.71 -0.89 -36.44
CA LYS A 275 3.59 -0.77 -37.88
C LYS A 275 4.73 0.14 -38.36
N LEU A 276 5.56 -0.34 -39.30
CA LEU A 276 6.79 0.34 -39.72
C LEU A 276 6.53 1.34 -40.85
N HIS A 277 5.52 1.08 -41.69
CA HIS A 277 5.07 1.98 -42.74
C HIS A 277 3.55 2.02 -42.78
N ASP A 278 2.99 3.22 -42.95
CA ASP A 278 1.64 3.38 -43.47
C ASP A 278 1.75 3.38 -44.99
N ASN A 279 1.15 2.37 -45.63
CA ASN A 279 0.89 2.48 -47.05
C ASN A 279 -0.21 3.53 -47.21
N ASN A 280 0.13 4.66 -47.84
CA ASN A 280 -0.84 5.39 -48.65
C ASN A 280 -1.35 4.46 -49.76
#